data_AF-A0A419R1N7-F1
#
_entry.id   AF-A0A419R1N7-F1
#
_cell.length_a   1.000
_cell.length_b   1.000
_cell.length_c   1.000
_cell.angle_alpha   90.00
_cell.angle_beta   90.00
_cell.angle_gamma   90.00
#
_symmetry.space_group_name_H-M   'P 1'
#
loop_
_entity.id
_entity.type
_entity.pdbx_description
1 polymer ?
#
loop_
_entity_poly.entity_id
_entity_poly.type
_entity_poly.pdbx_seq_one_letter_code
_entity_poly.pdbx_strand_id
1 'polypeptide(L)'
;MVAVAVLVAGQAQAKASNEAVMKATGECVYVVHVAESNGARLNHSSEQWAQVIHMFAERYKLDAKSYVDKAKAKYRKRSKVMGADEALSHMMQRAKACDKELEGL
;
A
#
# COMPACT_ATOMS: atom_id res chain seq x y z
N MET A 1 0.35 24.37 -34.98
CA MET A 1 0.25 22.99 -34.46
C MET A 1 0.47 23.04 -32.95
N VAL A 2 -0.59 23.17 -32.15
CA VAL A 2 -0.47 23.20 -30.68
C VAL A 2 -1.55 22.28 -30.13
N ALA A 3 -1.23 20.99 -29.99
CA ALA A 3 -2.13 20.02 -29.39
C ALA A 3 -1.39 18.76 -28.87
N VAL A 4 -0.12 18.89 -28.46
CA VAL A 4 0.68 17.71 -28.01
C VAL A 4 1.22 17.85 -26.58
N ALA A 5 1.16 19.03 -25.95
CA ALA A 5 1.70 19.22 -24.59
C ALA A 5 0.74 18.77 -23.47
N VAL A 6 -0.58 18.75 -23.71
CA VAL A 6 -1.58 18.48 -22.66
C VAL A 6 -1.72 16.99 -22.33
N LEU A 7 -1.47 16.11 -23.30
CA LEU A 7 -1.62 14.65 -23.12
C LEU A 7 -0.49 14.03 -22.28
N VAL A 8 0.74 14.54 -22.39
CA VAL A 8 1.90 13.98 -21.69
C VAL A 8 1.84 14.27 -20.18
N ALA A 9 1.40 15.47 -19.81
CA ALA A 9 1.21 15.85 -18.40
C ALA A 9 0.12 15.00 -17.72
N GLY A 10 -1.00 14.76 -18.41
CA GLY A 10 -2.09 13.93 -17.92
C GLY A 10 -1.68 12.46 -17.72
N GLN A 11 -0.89 11.90 -18.64
CA GLN A 11 -0.39 10.52 -18.52
C GLN A 11 0.64 10.36 -17.41
N ALA A 12 1.55 11.33 -17.24
CA ALA A 12 2.53 11.31 -16.14
C ALA A 12 1.85 11.43 -14.77
N GLN A 13 0.84 12.31 -14.65
CA GLN A 13 0.07 12.49 -13.44
C GLN A 13 -0.78 11.25 -13.09
N ALA A 14 -1.42 10.63 -14.08
CA ALA A 14 -2.17 9.38 -13.89
C ALA A 14 -1.25 8.21 -13.52
N LYS A 15 -0.06 8.12 -14.11
CA LYS A 15 0.94 7.10 -13.71
C LYS A 15 1.42 7.31 -12.28
N ALA A 16 1.69 8.56 -11.89
CA ALA A 16 2.07 8.91 -10.53
C ALA A 16 0.94 8.58 -9.52
N SER A 17 -0.32 8.85 -9.86
CA SER A 17 -1.46 8.48 -9.01
C SER A 17 -1.62 6.96 -8.90
N ASN A 18 -1.44 6.22 -10.00
CA ASN A 18 -1.53 4.75 -9.98
C ASN A 18 -0.42 4.15 -9.12
N GLU A 19 0.81 4.65 -9.23
CA GLU A 19 1.90 4.21 -8.36
C GLU A 19 1.64 4.54 -6.88
N ALA A 20 1.05 5.70 -6.59
CA ALA A 20 0.71 6.10 -5.23
C ALA A 20 -0.35 5.17 -4.62
N VAL A 21 -1.40 4.84 -5.37
CA VAL A 21 -2.42 3.86 -4.99
C VAL A 21 -1.76 2.51 -4.72
N MET A 22 -0.96 1.99 -5.66
CA MET A 22 -0.28 0.70 -5.49
C MET A 22 0.66 0.67 -4.27
N LYS A 23 1.37 1.77 -3.99
CA LYS A 23 2.22 1.90 -2.79
C LYS A 23 1.38 1.85 -1.51
N ALA A 24 0.27 2.60 -1.47
CA ALA A 24 -0.62 2.63 -0.31
C ALA A 24 -1.27 1.26 -0.06
N THR A 25 -1.83 0.63 -1.09
CA THR A 25 -2.45 -0.69 -0.99
C THR A 25 -1.43 -1.76 -0.62
N GLY A 26 -0.24 -1.76 -1.22
CA GLY A 26 0.81 -2.73 -0.90
C GLY A 26 1.35 -2.58 0.52
N GLU A 27 1.39 -1.34 1.03
CA GLU A 27 1.65 -1.05 2.43
C GLU A 27 0.55 -1.61 3.34
N CYS A 28 -0.72 -1.42 2.99
CA CYS A 28 -1.85 -1.95 3.75
C CYS A 28 -1.89 -3.48 3.81
N VAL A 29 -1.64 -4.17 2.69
CA VAL A 29 -1.50 -5.64 2.67
C VAL A 29 -0.49 -6.10 3.72
N TYR A 30 0.70 -5.49 3.74
CA TYR A 30 1.77 -5.91 4.62
C TYR A 30 1.49 -5.59 6.10
N VAL A 31 1.11 -4.36 6.43
CA VAL A 31 0.94 -3.95 7.83
C VAL A 31 -0.30 -4.56 8.48
N VAL A 32 -1.37 -4.80 7.72
CA VAL A 32 -2.55 -5.53 8.22
C VAL A 32 -2.19 -6.98 8.49
N HIS A 33 -1.44 -7.63 7.60
CA HIS A 33 -0.97 -9.00 7.82
C HIS A 33 -0.12 -9.11 9.09
N VAL A 34 0.78 -8.16 9.31
CA VAL A 34 1.58 -8.08 10.55
C VAL A 34 0.67 -7.86 11.76
N ALA A 35 -0.31 -6.96 11.67
CA ALA A 35 -1.25 -6.70 12.77
C ALA A 35 -2.06 -7.94 13.15
N GLU A 36 -2.65 -8.62 12.17
CA GLU A 36 -3.40 -9.87 12.37
C GLU A 36 -2.53 -10.97 12.97
N SER A 37 -1.28 -11.11 12.49
CA SER A 37 -0.30 -12.07 13.03
C SER A 37 0.10 -11.77 14.47
N ASN A 38 -0.10 -10.53 14.93
CA ASN A 38 0.12 -10.10 16.32
C ASN A 38 -1.21 -10.06 17.13
N GLY A 39 -2.29 -10.65 16.62
CA GLY A 39 -3.56 -10.80 17.33
C GLY A 39 -4.49 -9.58 17.26
N ALA A 40 -4.18 -8.57 16.45
CA ALA A 40 -5.11 -7.47 16.22
C ALA A 40 -6.35 -7.97 15.48
N ARG A 41 -7.52 -7.49 15.90
CA ARG A 41 -8.79 -7.67 15.17
C ARG A 41 -9.11 -6.37 14.45
N LEU A 42 -9.09 -6.41 13.12
CA LEU A 42 -9.42 -5.32 12.22
C LEU A 42 -10.70 -5.70 11.46
N ASN A 43 -11.45 -4.71 10.98
CA ASN A 43 -12.67 -4.97 10.21
C ASN A 43 -12.35 -5.55 8.82
N HIS A 44 -11.23 -5.13 8.24
CA HIS A 44 -10.77 -5.54 6.92
C HIS A 44 -9.45 -6.30 7.01
N SER A 45 -9.44 -7.53 6.51
CA SER A 45 -8.31 -8.45 6.60
C SER A 45 -7.20 -8.14 5.60
N SER A 46 -6.02 -8.72 5.84
CA SER A 46 -4.92 -8.62 4.87
C SER A 46 -5.24 -9.29 3.54
N GLU A 47 -6.13 -10.29 3.53
CA GLU A 47 -6.64 -10.94 2.33
C GLU A 47 -7.55 -10.01 1.52
N GLN A 48 -8.44 -9.25 2.17
CA GLN A 48 -9.25 -8.24 1.48
C GLN A 48 -8.36 -7.17 0.84
N TRP A 49 -7.34 -6.70 1.55
CA TRP A 49 -6.32 -5.81 0.98
C TRP A 49 -5.55 -6.44 -0.18
N ALA A 50 -5.29 -7.75 -0.13
CA ALA A 50 -4.63 -8.48 -1.21
C ALA A 50 -5.51 -8.50 -2.48
N GLN A 51 -6.81 -8.72 -2.33
CA GLN A 51 -7.76 -8.64 -3.45
C GLN A 51 -7.78 -7.24 -4.08
N VAL A 52 -7.78 -6.19 -3.26
CA VAL A 52 -7.74 -4.80 -3.73
C VAL A 52 -6.47 -4.50 -4.53
N ILE A 53 -5.28 -4.91 -4.05
CA ILE A 53 -4.05 -4.65 -4.82
C ILE A 53 -4.00 -5.44 -6.12
N HIS A 54 -4.56 -6.66 -6.16
CA HIS A 54 -4.64 -7.43 -7.40
C HIS A 54 -5.57 -6.77 -8.41
N MET A 55 -6.73 -6.27 -7.98
CA MET A 55 -7.64 -5.51 -8.85
C MET A 55 -6.95 -4.27 -9.45
N PHE A 56 -6.22 -3.49 -8.65
CA PHE A 56 -5.50 -2.32 -9.15
C PHE A 56 -4.31 -2.69 -10.04
N ALA A 57 -3.57 -3.75 -9.69
CA ALA A 57 -2.49 -4.28 -10.51
C ALA A 57 -2.96 -4.68 -11.91
N GLU A 58 -4.08 -5.39 -12.00
CA GLU A 58 -4.67 -5.81 -13.28
C GLU A 58 -5.14 -4.62 -14.12
N ARG A 59 -5.80 -3.65 -13.47
CA ARG A 59 -6.30 -2.42 -14.10
C ARG A 59 -5.17 -1.56 -14.64
N TYR A 60 -4.09 -1.41 -13.89
CA TYR A 60 -2.97 -0.53 -14.23
C TYR A 60 -1.78 -1.23 -14.90
N LYS A 61 -1.86 -2.56 -15.09
CA LYS A 61 -0.76 -3.40 -15.63
C LYS A 61 0.53 -3.23 -14.81
N LEU A 62 0.40 -3.27 -13.48
CA LEU A 62 1.49 -3.14 -12.51
C LEU A 62 1.69 -4.46 -11.75
N ASP A 63 2.88 -4.69 -11.23
CA ASP A 63 3.18 -5.89 -10.44
C ASP A 63 2.84 -5.68 -8.95
N ALA A 64 1.71 -6.22 -8.50
CA ALA A 64 1.27 -6.19 -7.10
C ALA A 64 2.36 -6.66 -6.14
N LYS A 65 3.05 -7.76 -6.47
CA LYS A 65 4.05 -8.39 -5.60
C LYS A 65 5.21 -7.44 -5.33
N SER A 66 5.70 -6.73 -6.35
CA SER A 66 6.74 -5.71 -6.19
C SER A 66 6.39 -4.65 -5.15
N TYR A 67 5.13 -4.19 -5.08
CA TYR A 67 4.72 -3.16 -4.13
C TYR A 67 4.62 -3.70 -2.69
N VAL A 68 4.11 -4.92 -2.50
CA VAL A 68 4.10 -5.57 -1.18
C VAL A 68 5.53 -5.83 -0.68
N ASP A 69 6.41 -6.31 -1.56
CA ASP A 69 7.82 -6.56 -1.22
C ASP A 69 8.56 -5.25 -0.86
N LYS A 70 8.27 -4.15 -1.57
CA LYS A 70 8.77 -2.80 -1.22
C LYS A 70 8.27 -2.34 0.15
N ALA A 71 7.00 -2.59 0.48
CA ALA A 71 6.47 -2.27 1.81
C ALA A 71 7.19 -3.08 2.90
N LYS A 72 7.36 -4.39 2.71
CA LYS A 72 8.12 -5.25 3.63
C LYS A 72 9.56 -4.74 3.82
N ALA A 73 10.25 -4.38 2.74
CA ALA A 73 11.60 -3.83 2.79
C ALA A 73 11.66 -2.49 3.55
N LYS A 74 10.69 -1.59 3.32
CA LYS A 74 10.54 -0.31 4.04
C LYS A 74 10.47 -0.53 5.55
N TYR A 75 9.60 -1.43 6.00
CA TYR A 75 9.40 -1.69 7.43
C TYR A 75 10.56 -2.46 8.08
N ARG A 76 11.18 -3.39 7.35
CA ARG A 76 12.44 -4.02 7.79
C ARG A 76 13.57 -3.01 7.95
N LYS A 77 13.65 -1.99 7.09
CA LYS A 77 14.62 -0.90 7.25
C LYS A 77 14.28 -0.06 8.49
N ARG A 78 13.00 0.26 8.70
CA ARG A 78 12.55 1.01 9.89
C ARG A 78 12.91 0.29 11.18
N SER A 79 12.62 -1.01 11.30
CA SER A 79 12.94 -1.79 12.50
C SER A 79 14.43 -1.81 12.84
N LYS A 80 15.32 -1.71 11.84
CA LYS A 80 16.77 -1.58 12.06
C LYS A 80 17.20 -0.20 12.56
N VAL A 81 16.45 0.85 12.22
CA VAL A 81 16.81 2.25 12.55
C VAL A 81 16.22 2.67 13.89
N MET A 82 14.95 2.34 14.16
CA MET A 82 14.22 2.77 15.37
C MET A 82 14.03 1.65 16.41
N GLY A 83 14.41 0.41 16.08
CA GLY A 83 14.13 -0.76 16.91
C GLY A 83 12.83 -1.46 16.53
N ALA A 84 12.72 -2.73 16.93
CA ALA A 84 11.64 -3.62 16.52
C ALA A 84 10.28 -3.19 17.09
N ASP A 85 10.24 -2.82 18.38
CA ASP A 85 9.00 -2.49 19.08
C ASP A 85 8.38 -1.18 18.58
N GLU A 86 9.20 -0.15 18.38
CA GLU A 86 8.73 1.12 17.83
C GLU A 86 8.24 0.96 16.39
N ALA A 87 8.97 0.21 15.57
CA ALA A 87 8.53 -0.11 14.21
C ALA A 87 7.23 -0.91 14.20
N LEU A 88 7.03 -1.84 15.14
CA LEU A 88 5.80 -2.60 15.31
C LEU A 88 4.64 -1.68 15.69
N SER A 89 4.84 -0.78 16.65
CA SER A 89 3.84 0.22 17.04
C SER A 89 3.39 1.07 15.85
N HIS A 90 4.32 1.54 15.03
CA HIS A 90 4.01 2.24 13.78
C HIS A 90 3.22 1.38 12.79
N MET A 91 3.58 0.11 12.63
CA MET A 91 2.82 -0.82 11.78
C MET A 91 1.38 -1.01 12.29
N MET A 92 1.17 -1.14 13.61
CA MET A 92 -0.17 -1.26 14.20
C MET A 92 -1.02 -0.01 13.99
N GLN A 93 -0.43 1.18 14.14
CA GLN A 93 -1.12 2.44 13.86
C GLN A 93 -1.49 2.54 12.37
N ARG A 94 -0.59 2.17 11.48
CA ARG A 94 -0.86 2.18 10.03
C ARG A 94 -1.94 1.15 9.66
N ALA A 95 -1.93 -0.04 10.26
CA ALA A 95 -2.94 -1.06 10.01
C ALA A 95 -4.35 -0.58 10.38
N LYS A 96 -4.52 0.15 11.49
CA LYS A 96 -5.79 0.81 11.85
C LYS A 96 -6.20 1.90 10.85
N ALA A 97 -5.23 2.63 10.29
CA ALA A 97 -5.53 3.62 9.25
C ALA A 97 -5.96 2.95 7.94
N CYS A 98 -5.31 1.86 7.55
CA CYS A 98 -5.73 1.03 6.42
C CYS A 98 -7.16 0.50 6.65
N ASP A 99 -7.49 -0.01 7.83
CA ASP A 99 -8.83 -0.49 8.12
C ASP A 99 -9.93 0.54 7.80
N LYS A 100 -9.69 1.82 8.12
CA LYS A 100 -10.58 2.94 7.77
C LYS A 100 -10.56 3.34 6.30
N GLU A 101 -9.42 3.19 5.62
CA GLU A 101 -9.30 3.51 4.20
C GLU A 101 -10.15 2.58 3.33
N LEU A 102 -10.31 1.31 3.75
CA LEU A 102 -11.14 0.36 3.01
C LEU A 102 -12.64 0.55 3.27
N GLU A 103 -13.03 1.12 4.43
CA GLU A 103 -14.42 1.51 4.71
C GLU A 103 -14.94 2.61 3.76
N GLY A 104 -14.04 3.43 3.21
CA GLY A 104 -14.37 4.54 2.32
C GLY A 104 -14.16 4.27 0.83
N LEU A 105 -13.79 3.04 0.44
CA LEU A 105 -13.38 2.66 -0.92
C LEU A 105 -14.48 1.88 -1.63
#